data_AF-A0A2E5JH74-F1
#
_entry.id   AF-A0A2E5JH74-F1
#
_cell.length_a   1.000
_cell.length_b   1.000
_cell.length_c   1.000
_cell.angle_alpha   90.00
_cell.angle_beta   90.00
_cell.angle_gamma   90.00
#
_symmetry.space_group_name_H-M   'P 1'
#
loop_
_entity.id
_entity.type
_entity.pdbx_description
1 polymer ?
#
loop_
_entity_poly.entity_id
_entity_poly.type
_entity_poly.pdbx_seq_one_letter_code
_entity_poly.pdbx_strand_id
1 'polypeptide(L)'
;MEKQIWDEYQIDLQSSGHWKIGPLHLWVTRFKNEWRISSLSNHDPDDRTIEIEVPFKLPLSEDLETNRFGGKETTPSIRFTPVLADRPVVIRPEMPFYLPSTEEVTIYVSTPLWLNITVEPHSRKLLQVPILRLSDSWFGPDPTEGELCYAARTKAKLRFEDLTLIQYRALTKIVLKNSSSKQLFLERIKVPVNNLSLYSSKEAGLLTETITIIKEDDQTEMKMRLEKPVESEFGKPSKIAMPREPLQKNIFLKAINTLIG
;
A
#
# COMPACT_ATOMS: atom_id res chain seq x y z
N MET A 1 20.66 5.14 -14.84
CA MET A 1 20.45 3.94 -14.00
C MET A 1 19.26 4.22 -13.13
N GLU A 2 18.15 3.49 -13.28
CA GLU A 2 16.99 3.68 -12.41
C GLU A 2 17.39 3.34 -10.97
N LYS A 3 17.19 4.29 -10.05
CA LYS A 3 17.46 4.08 -8.63
C LYS A 3 16.42 3.08 -8.10
N GLN A 4 16.86 1.92 -7.63
CA GLN A 4 15.97 0.85 -7.16
C GLN A 4 15.64 1.02 -5.68
N ILE A 5 14.44 1.52 -5.34
CA ILE A 5 14.01 1.68 -3.94
C ILE A 5 14.09 0.34 -3.18
N TRP A 6 13.62 -0.73 -3.82
CA TRP A 6 13.41 -2.06 -3.25
C TRP A 6 14.66 -2.93 -3.40
N ASP A 7 15.70 -2.60 -2.64
CA ASP A 7 17.00 -3.27 -2.77
C ASP A 7 17.69 -3.47 -1.42
N GLU A 8 18.85 -4.13 -1.47
CA GLU A 8 19.82 -4.22 -0.40
C GLU A 8 20.89 -3.13 -0.53
N TYR A 9 21.20 -2.50 0.59
CA TYR A 9 22.18 -1.44 0.70
C TYR A 9 23.24 -1.81 1.73
N GLN A 10 24.49 -1.45 1.45
CA GLN A 10 25.60 -1.59 2.39
C GLN A 10 25.87 -0.24 3.03
N ILE A 11 25.84 -0.18 4.36
CA ILE A 11 26.16 1.01 5.14
C ILE A 11 27.41 0.71 5.98
N ASP A 12 28.45 1.50 5.76
CA ASP A 12 29.69 1.39 6.51
C ASP A 12 29.50 1.75 7.98
N LEU A 13 30.41 1.25 8.82
CA LEU A 13 30.40 1.54 10.24
C LEU A 13 30.55 3.06 10.48
N GLN A 14 29.71 3.64 11.34
CA GLN A 14 29.63 5.08 11.61
C GLN A 14 29.24 5.94 10.40
N SER A 15 28.65 5.32 9.37
CA SER A 15 28.14 6.00 8.19
C SER A 15 26.61 6.01 8.18
N SER A 16 26.05 6.89 7.36
CA SER A 16 24.61 7.01 7.13
C SER A 16 24.26 6.84 5.67
N GLY A 17 23.05 6.37 5.38
CA GLY A 17 22.40 6.51 4.08
C GLY A 17 21.17 7.40 4.19
N HIS A 18 20.80 8.03 3.07
CA HIS A 18 19.57 8.81 2.93
C HIS A 18 18.78 8.32 1.71
N TRP A 19 17.46 8.19 1.90
CA TRP A 19 16.50 7.88 0.85
C TRP A 19 15.37 8.89 0.90
N LYS A 20 15.17 9.62 -0.19
CA LYS A 20 13.93 10.34 -0.47
C LYS A 20 13.07 9.46 -1.38
N ILE A 21 11.90 9.05 -0.90
CA ILE A 21 10.95 8.22 -1.62
C ILE A 21 9.61 8.96 -1.62
N GLY A 22 9.40 9.77 -2.65
CA GLY A 22 8.30 10.73 -2.68
C GLY A 22 8.30 11.60 -1.42
N PRO A 23 7.22 11.58 -0.61
CA PRO A 23 7.12 12.42 0.58
C PRO A 23 7.93 11.92 1.78
N LEU A 24 8.46 10.69 1.75
CA LEU A 24 9.28 10.14 2.84
C LEU A 24 10.75 10.50 2.64
N HIS A 25 11.34 11.14 3.64
CA HIS A 25 12.79 11.16 3.85
C HIS A 25 13.14 10.16 4.95
N LEU A 26 14.06 9.26 4.65
CA LEU A 26 14.55 8.24 5.56
C LEU A 26 16.07 8.36 5.67
N TRP A 27 16.58 8.37 6.90
CA TRP A 27 17.99 8.24 7.18
C TRP A 27 18.24 6.98 7.99
N VAL A 28 19.27 6.24 7.61
CA VAL A 28 19.68 5.05 8.35
C VAL A 28 21.17 5.14 8.65
N THR A 29 21.51 5.18 9.94
CA THR A 29 22.89 5.25 10.43
C THR A 29 23.27 3.96 11.12
N ARG A 30 24.44 3.43 10.76
CA ARG A 30 24.99 2.21 11.35
C ARG A 30 26.05 2.54 12.39
N PHE A 31 25.90 1.99 13.59
CA PHE A 31 26.94 1.94 14.61
C PHE A 31 27.31 0.49 14.91
N LYS A 32 28.38 0.27 15.69
CA LYS A 32 28.87 -1.08 16.00
C LYS A 32 27.80 -1.95 16.65
N ASN A 33 27.02 -1.35 17.55
CA ASN A 33 26.05 -2.03 18.41
C ASN A 33 24.61 -1.58 18.19
N GLU A 34 24.35 -0.68 17.25
CA GLU A 34 22.99 -0.20 17.02
C GLU A 34 22.77 0.30 15.60
N TRP A 35 21.52 0.23 15.16
CA TRP A 35 21.01 0.97 14.03
C TRP A 35 20.17 2.14 14.52
N ARG A 36 20.32 3.29 13.89
CA ARG A 36 19.42 4.44 14.08
C ARG A 36 18.67 4.71 12.79
N ILE A 37 17.36 4.78 12.88
CA ILE A 37 16.48 5.05 11.74
C ILE A 37 15.70 6.30 12.07
N SER A 38 15.93 7.35 11.30
CA SER A 38 15.20 8.61 11.39
C SER A 38 14.32 8.78 10.17
N SER A 39 13.13 9.32 10.34
CA SER A 39 12.24 9.61 9.22
C SER A 39 11.55 10.96 9.36
N LEU A 40 11.33 11.62 8.24
CA LEU A 40 10.54 12.83 8.12
C LEU A 40 9.61 12.68 6.92
N SER A 41 8.37 13.13 7.03
CA SER A 41 7.47 13.22 5.88
C SER A 41 7.15 14.68 5.58
N ASN A 42 7.22 15.08 4.31
CA ASN A 42 6.71 16.38 3.87
C ASN A 42 5.19 16.36 3.60
N HIS A 43 4.55 15.18 3.71
CA HIS A 43 3.12 14.94 3.51
C HIS A 43 2.57 15.34 2.13
N ASP A 44 3.43 15.62 1.15
CA ASP A 44 3.02 15.98 -0.21
C ASP A 44 2.71 14.70 -1.03
N PRO A 45 1.43 14.42 -1.34
CA PRO A 45 1.06 13.23 -2.10
C PRO A 45 1.53 13.25 -3.56
N ASP A 46 1.92 14.43 -4.07
CA ASP A 46 2.37 14.63 -5.44
C ASP A 46 3.91 14.64 -5.58
N ASP A 47 4.65 14.63 -4.45
CA ASP A 47 6.09 14.44 -4.47
C ASP A 47 6.45 13.03 -4.96
N ARG A 48 7.02 12.95 -6.16
CA ARG A 48 7.45 11.71 -6.81
C ARG A 48 8.97 11.58 -6.85
N THR A 49 9.69 12.43 -6.12
CA THR A 49 11.15 12.47 -6.13
C THR A 49 11.72 11.17 -5.56
N ILE A 50 12.70 10.59 -6.26
CA ILE A 50 13.46 9.44 -5.76
C ILE A 50 14.94 9.81 -5.72
N GLU A 51 15.47 9.94 -4.51
CA GLU A 51 16.88 10.20 -4.26
C GLU A 51 17.42 9.17 -3.28
N ILE A 52 18.66 8.74 -3.53
CA ILE A 52 19.35 7.74 -2.74
C ILE A 52 20.80 8.22 -2.65
N GLU A 53 21.28 8.40 -1.44
CA GLU A 53 22.64 8.84 -1.13
C GLU A 53 23.21 7.92 -0.04
N VAL A 54 24.16 7.07 -0.44
CA VAL A 54 24.88 6.17 0.47
C VAL A 54 26.36 6.21 0.05
N PRO A 55 27.28 6.79 0.86
CA PRO A 55 27.04 7.42 2.15
C PRO A 55 26.44 8.83 2.03
N PHE A 56 25.53 9.16 2.95
CA PHE A 56 25.03 10.51 3.18
C PHE A 56 26.07 11.35 3.91
N LYS A 57 26.37 12.54 3.38
CA LYS A 57 27.53 13.35 3.83
C LYS A 57 27.20 14.51 4.76
N LEU A 58 25.93 14.91 4.85
CA LEU A 58 25.52 16.07 5.65
C LEU A 58 25.21 15.65 7.10
N PRO A 59 25.35 16.57 8.07
CA PRO A 59 24.92 16.30 9.44
C PRO A 59 23.40 16.09 9.49
N LEU A 60 22.96 15.13 10.29
CA LEU A 60 21.55 14.91 10.60
C LEU A 60 21.07 15.95 11.61
N SER A 61 19.85 16.44 11.45
CA SER A 61 19.22 17.30 12.46
C SER A 61 18.94 16.51 13.74
N GLU A 62 19.12 17.15 14.89
CA GLU A 62 18.89 16.55 16.21
C GLU A 62 17.39 16.35 16.53
N ASP A 63 16.51 17.11 15.85
CA ASP A 63 15.06 17.09 16.09
C ASP A 63 14.32 16.00 15.31
N LEU A 64 15.03 15.15 14.57
CA LEU A 64 14.40 14.06 13.82
C LEU A 64 13.83 13.00 14.78
N GLU A 65 12.63 12.51 14.48
CA GLU A 65 12.09 11.34 15.16
C GLU A 65 12.96 10.12 14.84
N THR A 66 13.75 9.68 15.83
CA THR A 66 14.72 8.59 15.68
C THR A 66 14.30 7.35 16.47
N ASN A 67 14.17 6.23 15.75
CA ASN A 67 14.07 4.91 16.34
C ASN A 67 15.46 4.27 16.46
N ARG A 68 15.77 3.71 17.63
CA ARG A 68 17.07 3.08 17.93
C ARG A 68 16.90 1.58 18.16
N PHE A 69 17.72 0.79 17.49
CA PHE A 69 17.69 -0.68 17.55
C PHE A 69 19.06 -1.20 17.99
N GLY A 70 19.19 -1.55 19.28
CA GLY A 70 20.42 -2.06 19.86
C GLY A 70 20.62 -3.58 19.67
N GLY A 71 21.88 -4.01 19.63
CA GLY A 71 22.27 -5.41 19.53
C GLY A 71 23.75 -5.65 19.84
N LYS A 72 24.17 -6.92 19.76
CA LYS A 72 25.57 -7.33 20.03
C LYS A 72 26.54 -6.79 18.99
N GLU A 73 26.16 -6.82 17.71
CA GLU A 73 26.95 -6.33 16.59
C GLU A 73 26.05 -6.12 15.39
N THR A 74 26.27 -5.05 14.62
CA THR A 74 25.55 -4.79 13.36
C THR A 74 26.34 -5.32 12.16
N THR A 75 25.61 -5.78 11.15
CA THR A 75 26.13 -6.08 9.80
C THR A 75 25.95 -4.86 8.88
N PRO A 76 26.70 -4.72 7.78
CA PRO A 76 26.56 -3.58 6.86
C PRO A 76 25.25 -3.58 6.07
N SER A 77 24.64 -4.75 5.92
CA SER A 77 23.53 -4.97 5.00
C SER A 77 22.17 -4.60 5.63
N ILE A 78 21.48 -3.69 4.94
CA ILE A 78 20.09 -3.34 5.19
C ILE A 78 19.28 -3.59 3.92
N ARG A 79 18.07 -4.13 4.07
CA ARG A 79 17.19 -4.44 2.94
C ARG A 79 15.87 -3.70 3.08
N PHE A 80 15.43 -3.14 1.97
CA PHE A 80 14.15 -2.46 1.83
C PHE A 80 13.21 -3.28 0.98
N THR A 81 12.06 -3.64 1.55
CA THR A 81 11.00 -4.33 0.81
C THR A 81 9.69 -3.57 0.92
N PRO A 82 8.85 -3.61 -0.13
CA PRO A 82 7.53 -3.01 -0.05
C PRO A 82 6.59 -3.87 0.78
N VAL A 83 5.68 -3.22 1.51
CA VAL A 83 4.56 -3.89 2.18
C VAL A 83 3.32 -3.01 2.10
N LEU A 84 2.14 -3.63 2.01
CA LEU A 84 0.86 -2.92 2.03
C LEU A 84 0.60 -2.27 3.40
N ALA A 85 -0.38 -1.38 3.48
CA ALA A 85 -0.75 -0.70 4.72
C ALA A 85 -1.32 -1.68 5.76
N ASP A 86 -1.27 -1.31 7.05
CA ASP A 86 -1.85 -2.07 8.17
C ASP A 86 -3.38 -2.01 8.26
N ARG A 87 -4.03 -1.13 7.51
CA ARG A 87 -5.47 -0.91 7.60
C ARG A 87 -6.07 -0.82 6.20
N PRO A 88 -7.38 -1.10 6.06
CA PRO A 88 -8.09 -0.84 4.82
C PRO A 88 -7.97 0.61 4.39
N VAL A 89 -8.08 0.84 3.08
CA VAL A 89 -8.03 2.17 2.47
C VAL A 89 -9.36 2.46 1.79
N VAL A 90 -10.00 3.55 2.18
CA VAL A 90 -11.22 4.08 1.55
C VAL A 90 -10.83 5.02 0.43
N ILE A 91 -11.40 4.78 -0.74
CA ILE A 91 -11.09 5.46 -1.99
C ILE A 91 -12.37 5.98 -2.59
N ARG A 92 -12.34 7.21 -3.11
CA ARG A 92 -13.47 7.83 -3.79
C ARG A 92 -13.23 7.86 -5.31
N PRO A 93 -14.26 7.64 -6.13
CA PRO A 93 -14.19 7.99 -7.54
C PRO A 93 -14.08 9.51 -7.70
N GLU A 94 -13.74 9.95 -8.91
CA GLU A 94 -13.68 11.37 -9.26
C GLU A 94 -15.00 12.09 -9.00
N MET A 95 -16.09 11.45 -9.38
CA MET A 95 -17.46 11.81 -9.04
C MET A 95 -18.19 10.53 -8.66
N PRO A 96 -19.03 10.54 -7.61
CA PRO A 96 -19.93 9.43 -7.35
C PRO A 96 -20.77 9.10 -8.59
N PHE A 97 -21.06 7.82 -8.80
CA PHE A 97 -21.84 7.39 -9.95
C PHE A 97 -22.73 6.20 -9.61
N TYR A 98 -23.69 5.95 -10.49
CA TYR A 98 -24.57 4.79 -10.38
C TYR A 98 -24.10 3.71 -11.35
N LEU A 99 -23.94 2.48 -10.85
CA LEU A 99 -23.81 1.29 -11.67
C LEU A 99 -25.23 0.74 -11.94
N PRO A 100 -25.73 0.75 -13.18
CA PRO A 100 -27.08 0.28 -13.48
C PRO A 100 -27.31 -1.19 -13.10
N SER A 101 -28.58 -1.58 -13.04
CA SER A 101 -28.99 -2.98 -12.93
C SER A 101 -28.36 -3.81 -14.05
N THR A 102 -27.98 -5.05 -13.74
CA THR A 102 -27.40 -6.03 -14.68
C THR A 102 -26.10 -5.61 -15.39
N GLU A 103 -25.40 -4.58 -14.88
CA GLU A 103 -24.16 -4.06 -15.45
C GLU A 103 -22.92 -4.38 -14.61
N GLU A 104 -21.74 -4.22 -15.23
CA GLU A 104 -20.43 -4.39 -14.60
C GLU A 104 -19.50 -3.21 -14.90
N VAL A 105 -18.67 -2.83 -13.94
CA VAL A 105 -17.63 -1.81 -14.12
C VAL A 105 -16.30 -2.26 -13.53
N THR A 106 -15.21 -1.93 -14.22
CA THR A 106 -13.85 -2.08 -13.68
C THR A 106 -13.34 -0.74 -13.16
N ILE A 107 -12.71 -0.78 -12.00
CA ILE A 107 -12.17 0.36 -11.28
C ILE A 107 -10.73 0.01 -10.89
N TYR A 108 -9.83 0.94 -11.13
CA TYR A 108 -8.43 0.84 -10.78
C TYR A 108 -8.10 1.86 -9.70
N VAL A 109 -7.41 1.41 -8.66
CA VAL A 109 -7.03 2.25 -7.53
C VAL A 109 -5.56 2.07 -7.17
N SER A 110 -4.92 3.17 -6.75
CA SER A 110 -3.50 3.18 -6.40
C SER A 110 -3.30 3.58 -4.94
N THR A 111 -2.78 2.65 -4.13
CA THR A 111 -2.57 2.85 -2.68
C THR A 111 -1.07 2.95 -2.36
N PRO A 112 -0.65 3.89 -1.49
CA PRO A 112 0.75 4.02 -1.13
C PRO A 112 1.22 2.84 -0.28
N LEU A 113 2.46 2.43 -0.52
CA LEU A 113 3.11 1.35 0.21
C LEU A 113 3.83 1.88 1.45
N TRP A 114 4.19 0.94 2.31
CA TRP A 114 5.09 1.17 3.42
C TRP A 114 6.45 0.53 3.08
N LEU A 115 7.50 1.13 3.61
CA LEU A 115 8.84 0.59 3.57
C LEU A 115 9.02 -0.38 4.74
N ASN A 116 9.34 -1.64 4.46
CA ASN A 116 9.76 -2.60 5.45
C ASN A 116 11.29 -2.65 5.48
N ILE A 117 11.86 -2.37 6.65
CA ILE A 117 13.30 -2.27 6.84
C ILE A 117 13.78 -3.49 7.62
N THR A 118 14.63 -4.30 7.00
CA THR A 118 15.23 -5.48 7.63
C THR A 118 16.76 -5.43 7.56
N VAL A 119 17.42 -6.20 8.43
CA VAL A 119 18.88 -6.35 8.43
C VAL A 119 19.28 -7.82 8.37
N GLU A 120 20.36 -8.08 7.65
CA GLU A 120 20.91 -9.43 7.44
C GLU A 120 21.80 -9.89 8.60
N PRO A 121 22.10 -11.21 8.74
CA PRO A 121 21.76 -12.33 7.85
C PRO A 121 20.43 -13.04 8.19
N HIS A 122 19.67 -12.53 9.14
CA HIS A 122 18.44 -13.18 9.62
C HIS A 122 17.17 -12.44 9.17
N SER A 123 17.28 -11.51 8.21
CA SER A 123 16.17 -10.64 7.79
C SER A 123 15.39 -10.05 8.97
N ARG A 124 16.10 -9.62 10.03
CA ARG A 124 15.46 -9.11 11.26
C ARG A 124 14.77 -7.81 10.93
N LYS A 125 13.47 -7.75 11.17
CA LYS A 125 12.67 -6.53 11.01
C LYS A 125 13.07 -5.50 12.06
N LEU A 126 13.44 -4.31 11.61
CA LEU A 126 13.66 -3.17 12.48
C LEU A 126 12.37 -2.35 12.59
N LEU A 127 11.89 -1.83 11.47
CA LEU A 127 10.77 -0.90 11.43
C LEU A 127 9.98 -1.03 10.12
N GLN A 128 8.72 -0.63 10.16
CA GLN A 128 7.93 -0.33 8.98
C GLN A 128 7.49 1.13 9.04
N VAL A 129 7.72 1.87 7.95
CA VAL A 129 7.40 3.30 7.87
C VAL A 129 6.51 3.54 6.65
N PRO A 130 5.39 4.27 6.78
CA PRO A 130 4.59 4.63 5.60
C PRO A 130 5.39 5.56 4.69
N ILE A 131 5.37 5.30 3.37
CA ILE A 131 6.00 6.21 2.41
C ILE A 131 5.17 7.49 2.31
N LEU A 132 3.84 7.35 2.26
CA LEU A 132 2.89 8.45 2.41
C LEU A 132 1.90 8.10 3.52
N ARG A 133 1.92 8.86 4.62
CA ARG A 133 0.94 8.71 5.70
C ARG A 133 -0.41 9.25 5.23
N LEU A 134 -1.36 8.35 5.01
CA LEU A 134 -2.75 8.71 4.74
C LEU A 134 -3.46 9.18 6.01
N SER A 135 -4.49 9.99 5.85
CA SER A 135 -5.34 10.45 6.95
C SER A 135 -6.18 9.30 7.49
N ASP A 136 -6.32 9.23 8.81
CA ASP A 136 -7.25 8.30 9.44
C ASP A 136 -8.70 8.69 9.10
N SER A 137 -9.54 7.68 8.92
CA SER A 137 -10.95 7.80 8.60
C SER A 137 -11.74 6.70 9.31
N TRP A 138 -13.02 6.97 9.55
CA TRP A 138 -13.95 5.97 10.04
C TRP A 138 -14.88 5.53 8.91
N PHE A 139 -15.09 4.24 8.76
CA PHE A 139 -15.93 3.70 7.70
C PHE A 139 -16.98 2.76 8.26
N GLY A 140 -18.23 3.23 8.22
CA GLY A 140 -19.38 2.56 8.80
C GLY A 140 -20.64 3.42 8.66
N PRO A 141 -21.82 2.86 8.97
CA PRO A 141 -23.08 3.62 8.99
C PRO A 141 -23.07 4.75 10.03
N ASP A 142 -22.36 4.58 11.16
CA ASP A 142 -22.27 5.57 12.22
C ASP A 142 -20.92 5.49 12.99
N PRO A 143 -20.63 6.43 13.91
CA PRO A 143 -19.35 6.44 14.65
C PRO A 143 -19.14 5.28 15.64
N THR A 144 -20.18 4.52 15.99
CA THR A 144 -20.13 3.39 16.92
C THR A 144 -20.04 2.05 16.20
N GLU A 145 -20.55 1.97 14.99
CA GLU A 145 -20.50 0.81 14.11
C GLU A 145 -19.67 1.12 12.87
N GLY A 146 -18.43 0.65 12.84
CA GLY A 146 -17.55 0.85 11.70
C GLY A 146 -16.14 0.32 11.93
N GLU A 147 -15.26 0.68 11.00
CA GLU A 147 -13.86 0.25 11.01
C GLU A 147 -12.93 1.46 10.80
N LEU A 148 -11.86 1.50 11.58
CA LEU A 148 -10.78 2.45 11.39
C LEU A 148 -10.01 2.12 10.10
N CYS A 149 -9.92 3.09 9.20
CA CYS A 149 -9.31 2.94 7.90
C CYS A 149 -8.49 4.18 7.53
N TYR A 150 -7.81 4.13 6.39
CA TYR A 150 -7.17 5.30 5.79
C TYR A 150 -8.06 5.90 4.71
N ALA A 151 -8.06 7.22 4.57
CA ALA A 151 -8.63 7.90 3.41
C ALA A 151 -7.54 8.14 2.34
N ALA A 152 -7.70 7.55 1.16
CA ALA A 152 -6.86 7.87 0.02
C ALA A 152 -7.25 9.24 -0.56
N ARG A 153 -6.24 10.04 -0.94
CA ARG A 153 -6.43 11.26 -1.75
C ARG A 153 -6.55 10.97 -3.24
N THR A 154 -6.06 9.83 -3.69
CA THR A 154 -6.08 9.44 -5.10
C THR A 154 -7.47 9.00 -5.51
N LYS A 155 -7.91 9.49 -6.67
CA LYS A 155 -9.20 9.14 -7.27
C LYS A 155 -9.13 7.78 -7.95
N ALA A 156 -10.18 6.99 -7.79
CA ALA A 156 -10.35 5.77 -8.57
C ALA A 156 -10.53 6.09 -10.06
N LYS A 157 -9.96 5.26 -10.95
CA LYS A 157 -10.03 5.42 -12.41
C LYS A 157 -10.77 4.25 -13.04
N LEU A 158 -11.54 4.52 -14.10
CA LEU A 158 -12.30 3.47 -14.81
C LEU A 158 -11.48 2.78 -15.91
N ARG A 159 -10.42 3.42 -16.39
CA ARG A 159 -9.54 2.91 -17.44
C ARG A 159 -8.13 2.80 -16.91
N PHE A 160 -7.43 1.74 -17.31
CA PHE A 160 -6.05 1.50 -16.90
C PHE A 160 -5.10 2.57 -17.43
N GLU A 161 -5.37 3.07 -18.64
CA GLU A 161 -4.54 4.07 -19.33
C GLU A 161 -4.59 5.44 -18.65
N ASP A 162 -5.59 5.70 -17.82
CA ASP A 162 -5.72 6.93 -17.04
C ASP A 162 -4.88 6.91 -15.75
N LEU A 163 -4.22 5.78 -15.45
CA LEU A 163 -3.38 5.63 -14.26
C LEU A 163 -1.97 6.14 -14.53
N THR A 164 -1.43 6.80 -13.51
CA THR A 164 0.02 6.97 -13.40
C THR A 164 0.56 5.88 -12.49
N LEU A 165 1.41 5.00 -13.02
CA LEU A 165 2.12 4.00 -12.23
C LEU A 165 3.23 4.70 -11.43
N ILE A 166 3.26 4.47 -10.11
CA ILE A 166 4.22 5.07 -9.19
C ILE A 166 4.93 3.93 -8.45
N GLN A 167 6.26 3.94 -8.44
CA GLN A 167 7.11 2.83 -7.98
C GLN A 167 6.86 2.42 -6.51
N TYR A 168 6.30 3.32 -5.71
CA TYR A 168 5.99 3.10 -4.30
C TYR A 168 4.48 3.00 -4.00
N ARG A 169 3.66 2.72 -5.01
CA ARG A 169 2.23 2.50 -4.85
C ARG A 169 1.84 1.16 -5.48
N ALA A 170 0.90 0.47 -4.83
CA ALA A 170 0.30 -0.74 -5.37
C ALA A 170 -0.98 -0.41 -6.12
N LEU A 171 -1.12 -0.97 -7.32
CA LEU A 171 -2.33 -0.97 -8.10
C LEU A 171 -3.23 -2.14 -7.68
N THR A 172 -4.50 -1.84 -7.41
CA THR A 172 -5.55 -2.83 -7.19
C THR A 172 -6.61 -2.66 -8.28
N LYS A 173 -6.90 -3.74 -9.00
CA LYS A 173 -8.05 -3.83 -9.91
C LYS A 173 -9.27 -4.29 -9.13
N ILE A 174 -10.37 -3.58 -9.29
CA ILE A 174 -11.65 -3.87 -8.65
C ILE A 174 -12.71 -4.02 -9.76
N VAL A 175 -13.40 -5.15 -9.78
CA VAL A 175 -14.50 -5.43 -10.69
C VAL A 175 -15.78 -5.44 -9.89
N LEU A 176 -16.69 -4.52 -10.17
CA LEU A 176 -18.00 -4.44 -9.52
C LEU A 176 -19.08 -4.95 -10.47
N LYS A 177 -19.77 -6.02 -10.08
CA LYS A 177 -20.87 -6.64 -10.83
C LYS A 177 -22.19 -6.40 -10.11
N ASN A 178 -23.13 -5.75 -10.77
CA ASN A 178 -24.47 -5.56 -10.27
C ASN A 178 -25.44 -6.47 -11.02
N SER A 179 -25.79 -7.60 -10.44
CA SER A 179 -26.82 -8.51 -10.98
C SER A 179 -28.20 -8.26 -10.35
N SER A 180 -28.30 -7.29 -9.44
CA SER A 180 -29.57 -6.92 -8.79
C SER A 180 -30.49 -6.12 -9.70
N SER A 181 -31.72 -5.88 -9.24
CA SER A 181 -32.74 -5.16 -9.99
C SER A 181 -32.65 -3.63 -9.86
N LYS A 182 -31.82 -3.15 -8.94
CA LYS A 182 -31.61 -1.71 -8.67
C LYS A 182 -30.23 -1.26 -9.09
N GLN A 183 -30.11 0.03 -9.37
CA GLN A 183 -28.80 0.66 -9.52
C GLN A 183 -28.04 0.67 -8.18
N LEU A 184 -26.72 0.50 -8.24
CA LEU A 184 -25.83 0.66 -7.09
C LEU A 184 -25.20 2.04 -7.14
N PHE A 185 -25.40 2.81 -6.07
CA PHE A 185 -24.72 4.08 -5.90
C PHE A 185 -23.32 3.85 -5.33
N LEU A 186 -22.31 4.38 -6.01
CA LEU A 186 -20.91 4.26 -5.62
C LEU A 186 -20.36 5.65 -5.28
N GLU A 187 -20.27 5.95 -3.98
CA GLU A 187 -19.65 7.18 -3.49
C GLU A 187 -18.22 6.93 -2.95
N ARG A 188 -17.97 5.78 -2.34
CA ARG A 188 -16.65 5.34 -1.85
C ARG A 188 -16.53 3.82 -1.86
N ILE A 189 -15.30 3.33 -1.96
CA ILE A 189 -14.95 1.90 -1.92
C ILE A 189 -13.92 1.68 -0.81
N LYS A 190 -14.17 0.73 0.08
CA LYS A 190 -13.16 0.24 1.04
C LYS A 190 -12.36 -0.91 0.44
N VAL A 191 -11.04 -0.72 0.34
CA VAL A 191 -10.09 -1.71 -0.16
C VAL A 191 -9.35 -2.35 1.02
N PRO A 192 -9.49 -3.66 1.26
CA PRO A 192 -8.89 -4.36 2.40
C PRO A 192 -7.41 -4.68 2.17
N VAL A 193 -6.57 -3.66 1.92
CA VAL A 193 -5.16 -3.84 1.49
C VAL A 193 -4.31 -4.65 2.48
N ASN A 194 -4.62 -4.62 3.78
CA ASN A 194 -3.98 -5.43 4.82
C ASN A 194 -4.20 -6.94 4.62
N ASN A 195 -5.25 -7.33 3.91
CA ASN A 195 -5.61 -8.71 3.59
C ASN A 195 -5.18 -9.17 2.19
N LEU A 196 -4.50 -8.30 1.43
CA LEU A 196 -4.04 -8.59 0.07
C LEU A 196 -2.55 -8.95 0.06
N SER A 197 -2.12 -9.79 -0.87
CA SER A 197 -0.71 -10.01 -1.19
C SER A 197 -0.19 -8.89 -2.08
N LEU A 198 1.13 -8.74 -2.13
CA LEU A 198 1.78 -7.84 -3.07
C LEU A 198 2.49 -8.63 -4.17
N TYR A 199 2.33 -8.18 -5.41
CA TYR A 199 2.91 -8.73 -6.61
C TYR A 199 3.77 -7.68 -7.32
N SER A 200 4.74 -8.13 -8.10
CA SER A 200 5.55 -7.29 -8.98
C SER A 200 5.44 -7.76 -10.42
N SER A 201 5.33 -6.81 -11.33
CA SER A 201 5.32 -6.97 -12.77
C SER A 201 6.25 -5.92 -13.40
N LYS A 202 6.87 -6.25 -14.54
CA LYS A 202 7.69 -5.27 -15.28
C LYS A 202 6.82 -4.24 -15.99
N GLU A 203 5.63 -4.66 -16.41
CA GLU A 203 4.68 -3.91 -17.22
C GLU A 203 3.78 -3.00 -16.37
N ALA A 204 3.36 -3.48 -15.20
CA ALA A 204 2.37 -2.81 -14.36
C ALA A 204 2.89 -2.42 -12.96
N GLY A 205 4.18 -2.64 -12.70
CA GLY A 205 4.81 -2.28 -11.43
C GLY A 205 4.32 -3.14 -10.27
N LEU A 206 3.88 -2.52 -9.17
CA LEU A 206 3.41 -3.21 -7.98
C LEU A 206 1.89 -3.35 -7.99
N LEU A 207 1.41 -4.57 -7.70
CA LEU A 207 0.01 -4.96 -7.86
C LEU A 207 -0.48 -5.75 -6.64
N THR A 208 -1.79 -5.79 -6.44
CA THR A 208 -2.44 -6.72 -5.50
C THR A 208 -3.26 -7.77 -6.25
N GLU A 209 -3.96 -8.63 -5.51
CA GLU A 209 -5.08 -9.39 -6.07
C GLU A 209 -6.08 -8.47 -6.79
N THR A 210 -6.74 -9.03 -7.80
CA THR A 210 -7.98 -8.48 -8.36
C THR A 210 -9.11 -8.75 -7.38
N ILE A 211 -9.87 -7.71 -7.05
CA ILE A 211 -11.04 -7.79 -6.18
C ILE A 211 -12.28 -7.80 -7.04
N THR A 212 -13.08 -8.85 -6.99
CA THR A 212 -14.39 -8.89 -7.65
C THR A 212 -15.48 -8.76 -6.59
N ILE A 213 -16.29 -7.72 -6.66
CA ILE A 213 -17.45 -7.47 -5.79
C ILE A 213 -18.72 -7.73 -6.58
N ILE A 214 -19.63 -8.55 -6.05
CA ILE A 214 -20.85 -8.98 -6.73
C ILE A 214 -22.04 -8.70 -5.83
N LYS A 215 -23.01 -7.95 -6.36
CA LYS A 215 -24.36 -7.83 -5.78
C LYS A 215 -25.31 -8.71 -6.60
N GLU A 216 -25.72 -9.84 -6.05
CA GLU A 216 -26.55 -10.82 -6.77
C GLU A 216 -28.03 -10.40 -6.83
N ASP A 217 -28.58 -9.91 -5.72
CA ASP A 217 -29.94 -9.37 -5.66
C ASP A 217 -30.04 -8.21 -4.65
N ASP A 218 -31.22 -7.59 -4.56
CA ASP A 218 -31.45 -6.44 -3.69
C ASP A 218 -31.33 -6.76 -2.19
N GLN A 219 -31.62 -7.99 -1.77
CA GLN A 219 -31.78 -8.39 -0.36
C GLN A 219 -30.53 -9.06 0.23
N THR A 220 -29.62 -9.53 -0.62
CA THR A 220 -28.39 -10.22 -0.25
C THR A 220 -27.24 -9.27 0.05
N GLU A 221 -26.33 -9.70 0.90
CA GLU A 221 -25.06 -8.98 1.09
C GLU A 221 -24.18 -9.07 -0.15
N MET A 222 -23.29 -8.09 -0.33
CA MET A 222 -22.30 -8.13 -1.40
C MET A 222 -21.30 -9.27 -1.15
N LYS A 223 -20.93 -9.98 -2.22
CA LYS A 223 -19.90 -11.03 -2.17
C LYS A 223 -18.60 -10.47 -2.74
N MET A 224 -17.49 -10.73 -2.06
CA MET A 224 -16.15 -10.41 -2.55
C MET A 224 -15.43 -11.68 -3.01
N ARG A 225 -14.63 -11.59 -4.06
CA ARG A 225 -13.69 -12.62 -4.51
C ARG A 225 -12.32 -12.00 -4.72
N LEU A 226 -11.28 -12.74 -4.35
CA LEU A 226 -9.89 -12.33 -4.54
C LEU A 226 -9.22 -13.31 -5.47
N GLU A 227 -8.67 -12.80 -6.56
CA GLU A 227 -8.03 -13.58 -7.60
C GLU A 227 -6.63 -13.02 -7.87
N LYS A 228 -5.68 -13.88 -8.24
CA LYS A 228 -4.34 -13.42 -8.61
C LYS A 228 -4.46 -12.47 -9.82
N PRO A 229 -3.62 -11.41 -9.90
CA PRO A 229 -3.63 -10.54 -11.07
C PRO A 229 -3.35 -11.34 -12.35
N VAL A 230 -4.12 -11.06 -13.40
CA VAL A 230 -4.15 -11.84 -14.64
C VAL A 230 -2.87 -11.60 -15.45
N GLU A 231 -2.19 -12.68 -15.88
CA GLU A 231 -0.91 -12.57 -16.56
C GLU A 231 -0.98 -11.84 -17.91
N SER A 232 -2.06 -12.02 -18.67
CA SER A 232 -2.25 -11.35 -19.97
C SER A 232 -2.56 -9.87 -19.85
N GLU A 233 -3.03 -9.41 -18.69
CA GLU A 233 -3.32 -7.99 -18.42
C GLU A 233 -2.11 -7.28 -17.79
N PHE A 234 -1.40 -7.98 -16.90
CA PHE A 234 -0.36 -7.37 -16.07
C PHE A 234 1.03 -7.97 -16.25
N GLY A 235 1.31 -8.69 -17.35
CA GLY A 235 2.68 -9.12 -17.68
C GLY A 235 3.31 -10.08 -16.65
N LYS A 236 2.69 -11.24 -16.44
CA LYS A 236 3.21 -12.33 -15.56
C LYS A 236 3.64 -11.86 -14.15
N PRO A 237 2.71 -11.32 -13.35
CA PRO A 237 3.00 -10.83 -12.01
C PRO A 237 3.51 -11.95 -11.09
N SER A 238 4.59 -11.69 -10.36
CA SER A 238 5.14 -12.61 -9.35
C SER A 238 4.82 -12.10 -7.93
N LYS A 239 4.46 -13.00 -7.02
CA LYS A 239 4.16 -12.61 -5.63
C LYS A 239 5.48 -12.28 -4.90
N ILE A 240 5.55 -11.09 -4.30
CA ILE A 240 6.73 -10.60 -3.58
C ILE A 240 6.50 -10.37 -2.08
N ALA A 241 5.24 -10.27 -1.64
CA ALA A 241 4.90 -10.21 -0.21
C ALA A 241 3.56 -10.90 0.07
N MET A 242 3.45 -11.50 1.26
CA MET A 242 2.19 -12.06 1.77
C MET A 242 1.32 -10.97 2.42
N PRO A 243 0.01 -11.22 2.60
CA PRO A 243 -0.86 -10.33 3.36
C PRO A 243 -0.32 -10.07 4.76
N ARG A 244 -0.55 -8.86 5.28
CA ARG A 244 -0.24 -8.53 6.68
C ARG A 244 -1.10 -9.34 7.63
N GLU A 245 -2.37 -9.50 7.27
CA GLU A 245 -3.34 -10.26 8.04
C GLU A 245 -3.95 -11.35 7.16
N PRO A 246 -4.01 -12.60 7.64
CA PRO A 246 -4.63 -13.67 6.89
C PRO A 246 -6.12 -13.37 6.70
N LEU A 247 -6.62 -13.67 5.51
CA LEU A 247 -8.05 -13.63 5.23
C LEU A 247 -8.79 -14.65 6.11
N GLN A 248 -9.56 -14.18 7.08
CA GLN A 248 -10.44 -15.06 7.85
C GLN A 248 -11.64 -15.46 6.97
N LYS A 249 -11.82 -16.77 6.74
CA LYS A 249 -12.90 -17.33 5.90
C LYS A 249 -14.30 -16.83 6.28
N ASN A 250 -14.55 -16.52 7.55
CA ASN A 250 -15.86 -16.07 8.04
C ASN A 250 -16.14 -14.57 7.83
N ILE A 251 -15.09 -13.76 7.62
CA ILE A 251 -15.22 -12.32 7.28
C ILE A 251 -15.59 -12.16 5.79
N PHE A 252 -15.23 -13.15 4.97
CA PHE A 252 -15.46 -13.16 3.53
C PHE A 252 -16.93 -13.33 3.11
N LEU A 253 -17.76 -13.94 3.98
CA LEU A 253 -19.20 -14.09 3.75
C LEU A 253 -20.01 -12.90 4.28
N LYS A 254 -19.47 -12.19 5.28
CA LYS A 254 -20.09 -10.99 5.85
C LYS A 254 -19.42 -9.74 5.31
N ALA A 255 -19.25 -9.65 3.99
CA ALA A 255 -18.72 -8.47 3.34
C ALA A 255 -19.88 -7.51 2.96
N ILE A 256 -20.60 -7.06 3.99
CA ILE A 256 -20.72 -5.63 4.31
C ILE A 256 -21.64 -4.85 3.33
N ASN A 257 -22.84 -4.49 3.80
CA ASN A 257 -23.71 -3.38 3.32
C ASN A 257 -23.03 -1.98 3.37
N THR A 258 -21.71 -1.97 3.36
CA THR A 258 -20.86 -0.88 3.76
C THR A 258 -19.62 -0.83 2.86
N LEU A 259 -19.24 -1.83 2.05
CA LEU A 259 -18.03 -1.78 1.18
C LEU A 259 -18.12 -0.66 0.16
N ILE A 260 -19.35 -0.40 -0.23
CA ILE A 260 -19.80 0.65 -1.11
C ILE A 260 -20.88 1.42 -0.35
N GLY A 261 -20.77 2.73 -0.39
CA GLY A 261 -21.67 3.70 0.21
C GLY A 261 -20.95 5.03 0.18
#